data_AF-A0AAW9KI59-F1
#
_entry.id   AF-A0AAW9KI59-F1
#
_cell.length_a   1.000
_cell.length_b   1.000
_cell.length_c   1.000
_cell.angle_alpha   90.00
_cell.angle_beta   90.00
_cell.angle_gamma   90.00
#
_symmetry.space_group_name_H-M   'P 1'
#
loop_
_entity.id
_entity.type
_entity.pdbx_description
1 polymer ?
#
loop_
_entity_poly.entity_id
_entity_poly.type
_entity_poly.pdbx_seq_one_letter_code
_entity_poly.pdbx_strand_id
1 'polypeptide(L)'
;MSLYDKKYLAIVEDILENGYYDNNRTGMPTYKLPHQIMQFNLQNEFPILTTKKVAFKTAVKEMLWIYRDQSNDVTKLQEQNVHIWDEWVDENNTIGKAYGYQIAKFNQVDKLIESLKNNPQDRRMIMS
;
A
#
# COMPACT_ATOMS: atom_id res chain seq x y z
N MET A 1 -3.61 19.79 12.26
CA MET A 1 -3.85 18.34 12.27
C MET A 1 -5.03 18.05 11.37
N SER A 2 -4.84 17.32 10.29
CA SER A 2 -5.89 16.97 9.32
C SER A 2 -6.93 16.00 9.92
N LEU A 3 -8.05 15.76 9.23
CA LEU A 3 -9.00 14.73 9.69
C LEU A 3 -8.36 13.34 9.59
N TYR A 4 -7.51 13.13 8.58
CA TYR A 4 -6.66 11.95 8.43
C TYR A 4 -5.74 11.73 9.62
N ASP A 5 -5.01 12.76 10.05
CA ASP A 5 -4.12 12.67 11.21
C ASP A 5 -4.86 12.25 12.47
N LYS A 6 -6.05 12.82 12.73
CA LYS A 6 -6.83 12.49 13.92
C LYS A 6 -7.22 11.00 13.94
N LYS A 7 -7.68 10.47 12.81
CA LYS A 7 -8.07 9.05 12.69
C LYS A 7 -6.86 8.12 12.81
N TYR A 8 -5.74 8.47 12.17
CA TYR A 8 -4.50 7.70 12.26
C TYR A 8 -3.95 7.71 13.70
N LEU A 9 -3.86 8.88 14.33
CA LEU A 9 -3.29 9.03 15.68
C LEU A 9 -4.18 8.38 16.75
N ALA A 10 -5.50 8.41 16.61
CA ALA A 10 -6.39 7.70 17.52
C ALA A 10 -6.10 6.19 17.58
N ILE A 11 -5.80 5.56 16.44
CA ILE A 11 -5.42 4.14 16.40
C ILE A 11 -4.03 3.93 17.01
N VAL A 12 -3.09 4.85 16.77
CA VAL A 12 -1.75 4.79 17.38
C VAL A 12 -1.85 4.89 18.91
N GLU A 13 -2.66 5.82 19.43
CA GLU A 13 -2.93 5.99 20.85
C GLU A 13 -3.57 4.71 21.44
N ASP A 14 -4.57 4.15 20.77
CA ASP A 14 -5.23 2.91 21.22
C ASP A 14 -4.28 1.69 21.23
N ILE A 15 -3.38 1.58 20.26
CA ILE A 15 -2.33 0.55 20.27
C ILE A 15 -1.38 0.73 21.46
N LEU A 16 -1.03 1.97 21.80
CA LEU A 16 -0.12 2.25 22.92
C LEU A 16 -0.78 2.01 24.29
N GLU A 17 -2.07 2.31 24.41
CA GLU A 17 -2.82 2.15 25.66
C GLU A 17 -3.32 0.72 25.88
N ASN A 18 -3.85 0.09 24.83
CA ASN A 18 -4.62 -1.16 24.92
C ASN A 18 -4.03 -2.31 24.08
N GLY A 19 -2.96 -2.07 23.31
CA GLY A 19 -2.36 -3.09 22.47
C GLY A 19 -1.70 -4.22 23.28
N TYR A 20 -1.76 -5.44 22.75
CA TYR A 20 -1.07 -6.58 23.36
C TYR A 20 0.35 -6.70 22.83
N TYR A 21 1.29 -7.03 23.72
CA TYR A 21 2.69 -7.25 23.37
C TYR A 21 2.89 -8.61 22.70
N ASP A 22 3.61 -8.65 21.58
CA ASP A 22 3.89 -9.90 20.87
C ASP A 22 5.16 -9.82 20.02
N ASN A 23 5.81 -10.97 19.84
CA ASN A 23 6.98 -11.14 18.97
C ASN A 23 6.55 -11.26 17.49
N ASN A 24 7.51 -11.14 16.58
CA ASN A 24 7.29 -11.38 15.16
C ASN A 24 8.60 -11.79 14.46
N ARG A 25 8.51 -12.13 13.17
CA ARG A 25 9.61 -12.67 12.36
C ARG A 25 10.85 -11.78 12.25
N THR A 26 10.77 -10.49 12.56
CA THR A 26 11.93 -9.58 12.49
C THR A 26 12.79 -9.62 13.74
N GLY A 27 12.32 -10.28 14.81
CA GLY A 27 12.98 -10.25 16.12
C GLY A 27 12.75 -8.97 16.92
N MET A 28 12.06 -7.97 16.36
CA MET A 28 11.68 -6.75 17.07
C MET A 28 10.24 -6.87 17.58
N PRO A 29 10.01 -7.00 18.90
CA PRO A 29 8.67 -7.14 19.45
C PRO A 29 7.83 -5.88 19.22
N THR A 30 6.50 -6.04 19.23
CA THR A 30 5.53 -5.00 18.87
C THR A 30 4.31 -5.05 19.77
N TYR A 31 3.67 -3.89 19.99
CA TYR A 31 2.29 -3.84 20.47
C TYR A 31 1.33 -3.92 19.28
N LYS A 32 0.28 -4.72 19.42
CA LYS A 32 -0.66 -5.02 18.33
C LYS A 32 -2.09 -4.84 18.81
N LEU A 33 -2.96 -4.38 17.91
CA LEU A 33 -4.40 -4.31 18.13
C LEU A 33 -5.11 -4.79 16.86
N PRO A 34 -5.97 -5.83 16.92
CA PRO A 34 -6.61 -6.35 15.74
C PRO A 34 -7.83 -5.49 15.33
N HIS A 35 -8.31 -5.70 14.11
CA HIS A 35 -9.59 -5.15 13.61
C HIS A 35 -9.73 -3.62 13.64
N GLN A 36 -8.74 -2.88 13.15
CA GLN A 36 -8.81 -1.43 13.03
C GLN A 36 -9.37 -1.01 11.66
N ILE A 37 -10.33 -0.08 11.64
CA ILE A 37 -10.96 0.42 10.41
C ILE A 37 -10.81 1.93 10.35
N MET A 38 -10.26 2.41 9.24
CA MET A 38 -10.27 3.83 8.89
C MET A 38 -11.15 4.06 7.66
N GLN A 39 -11.94 5.13 7.70
CA GLN A 39 -12.78 5.58 6.59
C GLN A 39 -12.53 7.06 6.33
N PHE A 40 -12.35 7.42 5.06
CA PHE A 40 -12.03 8.77 4.60
C PHE A 40 -12.95 9.16 3.45
N ASN A 41 -13.47 10.38 3.50
CA ASN A 41 -14.18 10.96 2.36
C ASN A 41 -13.18 11.74 1.50
N LEU A 42 -12.85 11.18 0.33
CA LEU A 42 -11.89 11.77 -0.61
C LEU A 42 -12.39 13.07 -1.26
N GLN A 43 -13.69 13.37 -1.20
CA GLN A 43 -14.23 14.66 -1.66
C GLN A 43 -13.89 15.81 -0.70
N ASN A 44 -13.59 15.49 0.57
CA ASN A 44 -13.32 16.49 1.60
C ASN A 44 -11.83 16.75 1.78
N GLU A 45 -10.99 15.72 1.74
CA GLU A 45 -9.54 15.85 1.89
C GLU A 45 -8.78 14.71 1.22
N PHE A 46 -7.52 14.99 0.87
CA PHE A 46 -6.57 13.96 0.45
C PHE A 46 -5.90 13.35 1.70
N PRO A 47 -6.01 12.04 1.94
CA PRO A 47 -5.56 11.39 3.18
C PRO A 47 -4.03 11.23 3.22
N ILE A 48 -3.32 12.31 3.53
CA ILE A 48 -1.87 12.32 3.77
C ILE A 48 -1.57 12.90 5.14
N LEU A 49 -0.62 12.28 5.86
CA LEU A 49 -0.25 12.75 7.20
C LEU A 49 0.36 14.15 7.11
N THR A 50 -0.08 15.04 8.01
CA THR A 50 0.51 16.38 8.17
C THR A 50 1.40 16.48 9.40
N THR A 51 1.29 15.51 10.32
CA THR A 51 2.12 15.42 11.53
C THR A 51 3.55 14.92 11.27
N LYS A 52 3.83 14.35 10.09
CA LYS A 52 5.17 14.00 9.65
C LYS A 52 5.33 14.20 8.15
N LYS A 53 6.55 14.47 7.70
CA LYS A 53 6.88 14.51 6.28
C LYS A 53 6.77 13.10 5.68
N VAL A 54 5.95 12.95 4.65
CA VAL A 54 5.77 11.69 3.93
C VAL A 54 6.56 11.73 2.63
N ALA A 55 7.27 10.63 2.30
CA ALA A 55 7.97 10.46 1.03
C ALA A 55 7.00 10.21 -0.14
N PHE A 56 6.08 11.15 -0.36
CA PHE A 56 4.94 10.99 -1.28
C PHE A 56 5.37 10.63 -2.71
N LYS A 57 6.43 11.26 -3.22
CA LYS A 57 6.97 10.97 -4.56
C LYS A 57 7.40 9.50 -4.71
N THR A 58 7.99 8.92 -3.66
CA THR A 58 8.41 7.51 -3.64
C THR A 58 7.19 6.59 -3.68
N ALA A 59 6.19 6.85 -2.84
CA ALA A 59 4.95 6.06 -2.82
C ALA A 59 4.18 6.12 -4.15
N VAL A 60 4.13 7.29 -4.82
CA VAL A 60 3.51 7.42 -6.15
C VAL A 60 4.27 6.62 -7.21
N LYS A 61 5.62 6.66 -7.20
CA LYS A 61 6.44 5.89 -8.14
C LYS A 61 6.21 4.38 -7.98
N GLU A 62 6.17 3.89 -6.74
CA GLU A 62 5.85 2.49 -6.43
C GLU A 62 4.44 2.12 -6.91
N MET A 63 3.43 2.95 -6.64
CA MET A 63 2.06 2.70 -7.10
C MET A 63 1.99 2.57 -8.62
N LEU A 64 2.67 3.47 -9.36
CA LEU A 64 2.73 3.39 -10.83
C LEU A 64 3.47 2.13 -11.29
N TRP A 65 4.58 1.78 -10.65
CA TRP A 65 5.32 0.56 -10.93
C TRP A 65 4.48 -0.72 -10.74
N ILE A 66 3.65 -0.77 -9.70
CA ILE A 66 2.73 -1.90 -9.44
C ILE A 66 1.54 -1.92 -10.40
N TYR A 67 0.79 -0.83 -10.53
CA TYR A 67 -0.53 -0.87 -11.17
C TYR A 67 -0.53 -0.42 -12.63
N ARG A 68 0.37 0.49 -13.01
CA ARG A 68 0.50 0.96 -14.40
C ARG A 68 1.48 0.10 -15.18
N ASP A 69 2.68 -0.06 -14.63
CA ASP A 69 3.76 -0.81 -15.31
C ASP A 69 3.63 -2.32 -15.06
N GLN A 70 2.80 -2.72 -14.08
CA GLN A 70 2.50 -4.12 -13.73
C GLN A 70 3.79 -4.94 -13.52
N SER A 71 4.76 -4.33 -12.85
CA SER A 71 6.14 -4.79 -12.78
C SER A 71 6.49 -5.38 -11.42
N ASN A 72 7.40 -6.35 -11.42
CA ASN A 72 8.07 -6.89 -10.24
C ASN A 72 9.60 -6.68 -10.27
N ASP A 73 10.14 -6.12 -11.36
CA ASP A 73 11.54 -5.76 -11.56
C ASP A 73 11.89 -4.45 -10.86
N VAL A 74 12.76 -4.53 -9.86
CA VAL A 74 13.13 -3.41 -8.97
C VAL A 74 14.11 -2.43 -9.62
N THR A 75 14.76 -2.84 -10.71
CA THR A 75 15.70 -1.98 -11.47
C THR A 75 15.04 -0.65 -11.87
N LYS A 76 13.78 -0.71 -12.31
CA LYS A 76 12.99 0.49 -12.71
C LYS A 76 12.76 1.47 -11.55
N LEU A 77 12.67 0.97 -10.32
CA LEU A 77 12.53 1.81 -9.13
C LEU A 77 13.89 2.43 -8.76
N GLN A 78 14.96 1.64 -8.79
CA GLN A 78 16.32 2.08 -8.49
C GLN A 78 16.79 3.16 -9.46
N GLU A 79 16.50 3.02 -10.76
CA GLU A 79 16.75 4.05 -11.80
C GLU A 79 16.03 5.37 -11.49
N GLN A 80 14.88 5.30 -10.81
CA GLN A 80 14.14 6.46 -10.34
C GLN A 80 14.53 6.90 -8.92
N ASN A 81 15.66 6.40 -8.39
CA ASN A 81 16.16 6.63 -7.05
C ASN A 81 15.16 6.24 -5.94
N VAL A 82 14.48 5.10 -6.13
CA VAL A 82 13.57 4.48 -5.16
C VAL A 82 14.15 3.13 -4.74
N HIS A 83 14.50 3.03 -3.46
CA HIS A 83 15.27 1.91 -2.89
C HIS A 83 14.49 1.15 -1.80
N ILE A 84 13.17 1.34 -1.71
CA ILE A 84 12.33 0.78 -0.64
C ILE A 84 12.16 -0.75 -0.72
N TRP A 85 12.59 -1.38 -1.81
CA TRP A 85 12.49 -2.83 -2.05
C TRP A 85 13.84 -3.54 -2.06
N ASP A 86 14.95 -2.82 -1.90
CA ASP A 86 16.31 -3.35 -2.09
C ASP A 86 16.62 -4.55 -1.19
N GLU A 87 16.11 -4.58 0.05
CA GLU A 87 16.33 -5.68 0.99
C GLU A 87 15.54 -6.96 0.65
N TRP A 88 14.63 -6.91 -0.32
CA TRP A 88 13.73 -8.01 -0.68
C TRP A 88 13.93 -8.53 -2.11
N VAL A 89 14.96 -8.06 -2.81
CA VAL A 89 15.23 -8.51 -4.18
C VAL A 89 15.85 -9.90 -4.24
N ASP A 90 15.50 -10.65 -5.27
CA ASP A 90 16.17 -11.90 -5.63
C ASP A 90 17.39 -11.68 -6.54
N GLU A 91 18.02 -12.78 -6.96
CA GLU A 91 19.18 -12.78 -7.86
C GLU A 91 18.92 -12.12 -9.23
N ASN A 92 17.65 -11.99 -9.63
CA ASN A 92 17.24 -11.37 -10.87
C ASN A 92 16.82 -9.89 -10.69
N ASN A 93 17.09 -9.31 -9.51
CA ASN A 93 16.66 -7.97 -9.11
C ASN A 93 15.14 -7.78 -9.15
N THR A 94 14.37 -8.83 -8.82
CA THR A 94 12.91 -8.78 -8.72
C THR A 94 12.45 -9.09 -7.31
N ILE A 95 11.21 -8.72 -6.98
CA ILE A 95 10.54 -9.20 -5.76
C ILE A 95 9.72 -10.48 -6.01
N GLY A 96 10.14 -11.29 -7.00
CA GLY A 96 9.48 -12.53 -7.38
C GLY A 96 8.04 -12.32 -7.85
N LYS A 97 7.11 -13.17 -7.43
CA LYS A 97 5.71 -13.17 -7.89
C LYS A 97 4.80 -12.24 -7.08
N ALA A 98 5.33 -11.12 -6.59
CA ALA A 98 4.55 -10.16 -5.80
C ALA A 98 3.66 -9.25 -6.67
N TYR A 99 3.05 -8.24 -6.04
CA TYR A 99 1.98 -7.35 -6.54
C TYR A 99 1.88 -7.19 -8.07
N GLY A 100 2.84 -6.51 -8.72
CA GLY A 100 2.76 -6.21 -10.15
C GLY A 100 2.73 -7.46 -11.02
N TYR A 101 3.47 -8.52 -10.65
CA TYR A 101 3.45 -9.80 -11.36
C TYR A 101 2.06 -10.45 -11.32
N GLN A 102 1.37 -10.42 -10.17
CA GLN A 102 0.02 -10.99 -10.06
C GLN A 102 -0.99 -10.20 -10.88
N ILE A 103 -0.88 -8.87 -10.84
CA ILE A 103 -1.73 -7.97 -11.63
C ILE A 103 -1.57 -8.26 -13.13
N ALA A 104 -0.33 -8.35 -13.61
CA ALA A 104 -0.01 -8.67 -15.01
C ALA A 104 -0.50 -10.06 -15.40
N LYS A 105 -0.23 -11.08 -14.58
CA LYS A 105 -0.59 -12.47 -14.88
C LYS A 105 -2.09 -12.66 -15.07
N PHE A 106 -2.92 -11.90 -14.35
CA PHE A 106 -4.38 -12.05 -14.38
C PHE A 106 -5.11 -10.89 -15.06
N ASN A 107 -4.40 -9.89 -15.59
CA ASN A 107 -4.92 -8.65 -16.18
C ASN A 107 -5.92 -7.95 -15.24
N GLN A 108 -5.61 -7.85 -13.95
CA GLN A 108 -6.57 -7.42 -12.93
C GLN A 108 -6.99 -5.96 -13.10
N VAL A 109 -6.03 -5.07 -13.34
CA VAL A 109 -6.28 -3.63 -13.53
C VAL A 109 -7.13 -3.39 -14.78
N ASP A 110 -6.81 -4.05 -15.89
CA ASP A 110 -7.54 -3.87 -17.14
C ASP A 110 -9.00 -4.34 -17.02
N LYS A 111 -9.23 -5.52 -16.43
CA LYS A 111 -10.57 -6.04 -16.17
C LYS A 111 -11.36 -5.14 -15.23
N LEU A 112 -10.71 -4.59 -14.19
CA LEU A 112 -11.35 -3.67 -13.26
C LEU A 112 -11.78 -2.39 -13.98
N ILE A 113 -10.90 -1.79 -14.78
CA ILE A 113 -11.20 -0.59 -15.56
C ILE A 113 -12.34 -0.86 -16.56
N GLU A 114 -12.33 -2.00 -17.23
CA GLU A 114 -13.40 -2.41 -18.13
C GLU A 114 -14.75 -2.51 -17.39
N SER A 115 -14.78 -3.20 -16.24
CA SER A 115 -15.99 -3.34 -15.43
C SER A 115 -16.51 -1.99 -14.94
N LEU A 116 -15.63 -1.10 -14.47
CA LEU A 116 -16.02 0.24 -14.02
C LEU A 116 -16.68 1.06 -15.13
N LYS A 117 -16.22 0.90 -16.38
CA LYS A 117 -16.77 1.61 -17.55
C LYS A 117 -18.08 1.00 -18.04
N ASN A 118 -18.15 -0.33 -18.10
CA ASN A 118 -19.21 -1.04 -18.81
C ASN A 118 -20.29 -1.64 -17.89
N ASN A 119 -19.97 -1.90 -16.62
CA ASN A 119 -20.89 -2.46 -15.63
C ASN A 119 -20.60 -1.92 -14.21
N PRO A 120 -20.85 -0.61 -13.97
CA PRO A 120 -20.47 0.04 -12.71
C PRO A 120 -21.22 -0.48 -11.47
N GLN A 121 -22.31 -1.23 -11.65
CA GLN A 121 -23.07 -1.84 -10.56
C GLN A 121 -22.58 -3.27 -10.22
N ASP A 122 -21.54 -3.76 -10.91
CA ASP A 122 -20.96 -5.04 -10.59
C ASP A 122 -20.38 -5.05 -9.18
N ARG A 123 -20.68 -6.09 -8.42
CA ARG A 123 -20.19 -6.30 -7.06
C ARG A 123 -18.95 -7.18 -7.01
N ARG A 124 -18.38 -7.53 -8.17
CA ARG A 124 -17.20 -8.38 -8.35
C ARG A 124 -15.94 -7.61 -8.76
N MET A 125 -15.98 -6.28 -8.67
CA MET A 125 -14.85 -5.39 -8.95
C MET A 125 -13.79 -5.48 -7.84
N ILE A 126 -12.98 -6.55 -7.88
CA ILE A 126 -11.98 -6.90 -6.86
C ILE A 126 -10.62 -7.17 -7.53
N MET A 127 -9.54 -6.73 -6.89
CA MET A 127 -8.16 -7.14 -7.16
C MET A 127 -7.61 -7.84 -5.91
N SER A 128 -6.88 -8.94 -6.09
CA SER A 128 -6.37 -9.79 -5.00
C SER A 128 -5.02 -10.40 -5.34
#